data_AF-A0A0X3Y7A5-F1
#
_entry.id   AF-A0A0X3Y7A5-F1
#
_cell.length_a   1.000
_cell.length_b   1.000
_cell.length_c   1.000
_cell.angle_alpha   90.00
_cell.angle_beta   90.00
_cell.angle_gamma   90.00
#
_symmetry.space_group_name_H-M   'P 1'
#
loop_
_entity.id
_entity.type
_entity.pdbx_description
1 polymer ?
#
loop_
_entity_poly.entity_id
_entity_poly.type
_entity_poly.pdbx_seq_one_letter_code
_entity_poly.pdbx_strand_id
1 'polypeptide(L)'
;MKLRWILPLLLLLVACSESTPKVNAQWGTPEYIATQFFHALYNDKDLEKAKQLSTEDYAALMESYGSVRQVNRTLMNMSFDSVEVRVNRSGGNLREQYENEAQIAILLTGPYDGKQVDELRVVEVIKHNNRWQVKSVQVDKFSSSAR
;
A
#
# COMPACT_ATOMS: atom_id res chain seq x y z
N MET A 1 -42.43 9.10 41.48
CA MET A 1 -42.40 8.95 40.00
C MET A 1 -41.05 8.35 39.61
N LYS A 2 -41.07 7.51 38.57
CA LYS A 2 -40.03 6.55 38.21
C LYS A 2 -38.81 7.26 37.60
N LEU A 3 -37.62 7.03 38.15
CA LEU A 3 -36.32 7.37 37.53
C LEU A 3 -35.36 6.17 37.61
N ARG A 4 -35.85 5.01 37.16
CA ARG A 4 -35.00 4.02 36.48
C ARG A 4 -34.79 4.53 35.06
N TRP A 5 -33.84 3.97 34.31
CA TRP A 5 -33.47 4.34 32.93
C TRP A 5 -32.39 5.42 32.78
N ILE A 6 -31.24 5.22 33.43
CA ILE A 6 -29.94 5.59 32.83
C ILE A 6 -29.24 4.27 32.49
N LEU A 7 -29.79 3.60 31.48
CA LEU A 7 -29.22 2.46 30.76
C LEU A 7 -28.34 3.06 29.63
N PRO A 8 -27.36 2.32 29.13
CA PRO A 8 -25.93 2.52 29.24
C PRO A 8 -25.38 3.27 28.02
N LEU A 9 -25.18 4.60 28.10
CA LEU A 9 -24.58 5.40 27.02
C LEU A 9 -23.03 5.41 27.08
N LEU A 10 -22.41 4.29 27.47
CA LEU A 10 -20.94 4.21 27.65
C LEU A 10 -20.25 3.10 26.83
N LEU A 11 -20.97 2.41 25.94
CA LEU A 11 -20.44 1.29 25.13
C LEU A 11 -20.07 1.67 23.68
N LEU A 12 -20.09 2.96 23.31
CA LEU A 12 -19.78 3.41 21.94
C LEU A 12 -18.33 3.90 21.73
N LEU A 13 -17.43 3.71 22.69
CA LEU A 13 -16.00 4.03 22.53
C LEU A 13 -15.15 2.78 22.25
N VAL A 14 -15.64 1.87 21.40
CA VAL A 14 -14.71 0.99 20.67
C VAL A 14 -14.05 1.84 19.60
N ALA A 15 -13.03 2.60 20.01
CA ALA A 15 -12.07 3.17 19.08
C ALA A 15 -11.31 1.98 18.48
N CYS A 16 -11.57 1.71 17.20
CA CYS A 16 -10.76 0.77 16.43
C CYS A 16 -9.36 1.36 16.32
N SER A 17 -8.44 0.95 17.20
CA SER A 17 -7.03 1.31 17.09
C SER A 17 -6.43 0.47 15.98
N GLU A 18 -6.67 0.83 14.72
CA GLU A 18 -5.85 0.33 13.63
C GLU A 18 -4.44 0.85 13.86
N SER A 19 -3.55 -0.05 14.27
CA SER A 19 -2.13 0.22 14.39
C SER A 19 -1.62 0.59 13.00
N THR A 20 -1.41 1.90 12.76
CA THR A 20 -0.80 2.37 11.52
C THR A 20 0.55 1.67 11.37
N PRO A 21 0.80 0.95 10.26
CA PRO A 21 2.09 0.31 10.06
C PRO A 21 3.21 1.35 10.15
N LYS A 22 4.39 0.93 10.61
CA LYS A 22 5.57 1.80 10.72
C LYS A 22 6.08 2.15 9.33
N VAL A 23 5.45 3.14 8.70
CA VAL A 23 5.82 3.64 7.38
C VAL A 23 6.90 4.73 7.55
N ASN A 24 8.05 4.55 6.91
CA ASN A 24 9.12 5.56 6.87
C ASN A 24 8.84 6.68 5.84
N ALA A 25 7.59 7.15 5.76
CA ALA A 25 7.15 8.19 4.85
C ALA A 25 6.20 9.16 5.57
N GLN A 26 6.26 10.44 5.19
CA GLN A 26 5.42 11.48 5.76
C GLN A 26 3.98 11.32 5.28
N TRP A 27 3.01 11.50 6.18
CA TRP A 27 1.59 11.40 5.82
C TRP A 27 1.22 12.34 4.67
N GLY A 28 0.44 11.83 3.71
CA GLY A 28 -0.06 12.60 2.57
C GLY A 28 0.94 12.80 1.42
N THR A 29 2.11 12.17 1.46
CA THR A 29 3.07 12.17 0.34
C THR A 29 2.83 10.98 -0.61
N PRO A 30 3.31 11.03 -1.86
CA PRO A 30 3.19 9.89 -2.78
C PRO A 30 3.87 8.63 -2.23
N GLU A 31 4.98 8.76 -1.50
CA GLU A 31 5.65 7.62 -0.87
C GLU A 31 4.80 6.97 0.21
N TYR A 32 4.05 7.76 0.99
CA TYR A 32 3.10 7.22 1.96
C TYR A 32 1.98 6.42 1.27
N ILE A 33 1.43 6.93 0.17
CA ILE A 33 0.41 6.19 -0.58
C ILE A 33 0.98 4.90 -1.20
N ALA A 34 2.17 4.96 -1.81
CA ALA A 34 2.83 3.80 -2.39
C ALA A 34 3.13 2.71 -1.34
N THR A 35 3.58 3.10 -0.15
CA THR A 35 3.86 2.15 0.94
C THR A 35 2.58 1.55 1.52
N GLN A 36 1.54 2.36 1.75
CA GLN A 36 0.24 1.88 2.22
C GLN A 36 -0.42 0.91 1.24
N PHE A 37 -0.24 1.12 -0.06
CA PHE A 37 -0.75 0.21 -1.09
C PHE A 37 -0.19 -1.20 -0.94
N PHE A 38 1.13 -1.34 -0.73
CA PHE A 38 1.74 -2.66 -0.50
C PHE A 38 1.40 -3.25 0.87
N HIS A 39 1.23 -2.43 1.90
CA HIS A 39 0.69 -2.91 3.18
C HIS A 39 -0.69 -3.52 3.01
N ALA A 40 -1.59 -2.86 2.27
CA ALA A 40 -2.93 -3.38 2.00
C ALA A 40 -2.87 -4.75 1.30
N LEU A 41 -2.02 -4.91 0.29
CA LEU A 41 -1.91 -6.15 -0.49
C LEU A 41 -1.21 -7.30 0.23
N TYR A 42 -0.15 -7.06 1.00
CA TYR A 42 0.70 -8.14 1.49
C TYR A 42 0.59 -8.37 3.00
N ASN A 43 0.23 -7.33 3.76
CA ASN A 43 0.18 -7.42 5.22
C ASN A 43 -1.27 -7.46 5.71
N ASP A 44 -2.10 -6.50 5.29
CA ASP A 44 -3.50 -6.41 5.70
C ASP A 44 -4.37 -7.42 4.94
N LYS A 45 -3.92 -7.83 3.74
CA LYS A 45 -4.62 -8.76 2.83
C LYS A 45 -6.03 -8.25 2.48
N ASP A 46 -6.13 -6.94 2.25
CA ASP A 46 -7.38 -6.22 1.98
C ASP A 46 -7.35 -5.59 0.58
N LEU A 47 -8.14 -6.17 -0.32
CA LEU A 47 -8.26 -5.71 -1.71
C LEU A 47 -8.98 -4.36 -1.79
N GLU A 48 -9.99 -4.12 -0.95
CA GLU A 48 -10.73 -2.85 -0.96
C GLU A 48 -9.82 -1.70 -0.56
N LYS A 49 -9.01 -1.90 0.47
CA LYS A 49 -8.03 -0.91 0.91
C LYS A 49 -7.01 -0.59 -0.19
N ALA A 50 -6.52 -1.60 -0.91
CA ALA A 50 -5.61 -1.39 -2.04
C ALA A 50 -6.28 -0.61 -3.19
N LYS A 51 -7.54 -0.95 -3.52
CA LYS A 51 -8.33 -0.24 -4.54
C LYS A 51 -8.59 1.22 -4.18
N GLN A 52 -8.91 1.52 -2.92
CA GLN A 52 -9.15 2.90 -2.44
C GLN A 52 -7.92 3.80 -2.54
N LEU A 53 -6.72 3.21 -2.53
CA LEU A 53 -5.44 3.90 -2.70
C LEU A 53 -5.03 4.06 -4.18
N SER A 54 -5.83 3.53 -5.10
CA SER A 54 -5.50 3.42 -6.52
C SER A 54 -6.40 4.31 -7.38
N THR A 55 -5.98 4.58 -8.62
CA THR A 55 -6.85 5.18 -9.63
C THR A 55 -8.02 4.24 -9.95
N GLU A 56 -9.12 4.79 -10.50
CA GLU A 56 -10.30 4.00 -10.87
C GLU A 56 -9.95 2.85 -11.82
N ASP A 57 -9.16 3.13 -12.87
CA ASP A 57 -8.72 2.11 -13.83
C ASP A 57 -7.89 1.01 -13.17
N TYR A 58 -6.97 1.37 -12.26
CA TYR A 58 -6.11 0.39 -11.61
C TYR A 58 -6.85 -0.41 -10.54
N ALA A 59 -7.83 0.21 -9.87
CA ALA A 59 -8.75 -0.47 -8.98
C ALA A 59 -9.61 -1.50 -9.73
N ALA A 60 -10.15 -1.14 -10.90
CA ALA A 60 -10.91 -2.05 -11.76
C ALA A 60 -10.04 -3.20 -12.29
N LEU A 61 -8.78 -2.93 -12.65
CA LEU A 61 -7.83 -3.97 -13.03
C LEU A 61 -7.59 -4.95 -11.88
N MET A 62 -7.33 -4.46 -10.66
CA MET A 62 -7.17 -5.33 -9.50
C MET A 62 -8.43 -6.15 -9.20
N GLU A 63 -9.62 -5.53 -9.29
CA GLU A 63 -10.90 -6.21 -9.12
C GLU A 63 -11.08 -7.39 -10.08
N SER A 64 -10.62 -7.26 -11.32
CA SER A 64 -10.72 -8.33 -12.33
C SER A 64 -10.00 -9.64 -11.95
N TYR A 65 -9.03 -9.57 -11.04
CA TYR A 65 -8.34 -10.75 -10.50
C TYR A 65 -9.07 -11.38 -9.29
N GLY A 66 -10.07 -10.70 -8.73
CA GLY A 66 -11.03 -11.21 -7.74
C GLY A 66 -10.51 -11.45 -6.32
N SER A 67 -9.20 -11.51 -6.08
CA SER A 67 -8.64 -11.62 -4.73
C SER A 67 -7.24 -11.05 -4.63
N VAL A 68 -6.85 -10.61 -3.42
CA VAL A 68 -5.49 -10.16 -3.12
C VAL A 68 -4.44 -11.19 -3.55
N ARG A 69 -4.68 -12.47 -3.29
CA ARG A 69 -3.74 -13.54 -3.67
C ARG A 69 -3.51 -13.60 -5.19
N GLN A 70 -4.57 -13.45 -5.98
CA GLN A 70 -4.48 -13.47 -7.45
C GLN A 70 -3.87 -12.18 -7.99
N VAL A 71 -4.17 -11.02 -7.39
CA VAL A 71 -3.49 -9.75 -7.69
C VAL A 71 -1.99 -9.89 -7.47
N ASN A 72 -1.59 -10.37 -6.29
CA ASN A 72 -0.18 -10.53 -5.93
C ASN A 72 0.53 -11.49 -6.90
N ARG A 73 -0.05 -12.67 -7.13
CA ARG A 73 0.57 -13.70 -7.99
C ARG A 73 0.62 -13.32 -9.47
N THR A 74 -0.42 -12.65 -9.98
CA THR A 74 -0.59 -12.46 -11.43
C THR A 74 -0.28 -11.04 -11.87
N LEU A 75 -0.85 -10.03 -11.20
CA LEU A 75 -0.62 -8.63 -11.57
C LEU A 75 0.75 -8.14 -11.09
N MET A 76 1.13 -8.49 -9.85
CA MET A 76 2.40 -8.05 -9.26
C MET A 76 3.56 -9.00 -9.52
N ASN A 77 3.25 -10.23 -9.96
CA ASN A 77 4.21 -11.34 -10.12
C ASN A 77 5.08 -11.55 -8.86
N MET A 78 4.46 -11.47 -7.67
CA MET A 78 5.12 -11.59 -6.36
C MET A 78 4.21 -12.30 -5.36
N SER A 79 4.71 -13.29 -4.63
CA SER A 79 3.88 -14.14 -3.75
C SER A 79 4.35 -14.18 -2.30
N PHE A 80 4.72 -13.04 -1.71
CA PHE A 80 5.12 -12.97 -0.30
C PHE A 80 4.02 -13.39 0.69
N ASP A 81 4.41 -13.98 1.82
CA ASP A 81 3.50 -14.25 2.94
C ASP A 81 3.14 -12.97 3.71
N SER A 82 4.13 -12.07 3.82
CA SER A 82 4.09 -10.72 4.40
C SER A 82 5.32 -9.94 3.93
N VAL A 83 5.32 -8.61 4.02
CA VAL A 83 6.45 -7.78 3.57
C VAL A 83 6.79 -6.67 4.57
N GLU A 84 8.07 -6.39 4.70
CA GLU A 84 8.56 -5.08 5.11
C GLU A 84 8.65 -4.18 3.87
N VAL A 85 8.02 -3.00 3.92
CA VAL A 85 7.98 -2.05 2.81
C VAL A 85 8.91 -0.87 3.10
N ARG A 86 9.92 -0.66 2.25
CA ARG A 86 10.87 0.45 2.40
C ARG A 86 10.93 1.30 1.14
N VAL A 87 10.91 2.62 1.33
CA VAL A 87 11.18 3.57 0.25
C VAL A 87 12.67 3.53 -0.07
N ASN A 88 13.01 3.24 -1.31
CA ASN A 88 14.40 3.26 -1.78
C ASN A 88 14.77 4.68 -2.23
N ARG A 89 15.64 5.35 -1.46
CA ARG A 89 16.08 6.74 -1.70
C ARG A 89 17.46 6.84 -2.37
N SER A 90 18.09 5.72 -2.73
CA SER A 90 19.49 5.69 -3.17
C SER A 90 19.75 6.32 -4.55
N GLY A 91 18.71 6.57 -5.35
CA GLY A 91 18.82 7.12 -6.71
C GLY A 91 18.84 8.65 -6.85
N GLY A 92 18.73 9.38 -5.73
CA GLY A 92 18.67 10.84 -5.74
C GLY A 92 17.26 11.34 -5.94
N ASN A 93 16.65 11.82 -4.85
CA ASN A 93 15.73 12.96 -4.82
C ASN A 93 15.29 13.18 -3.36
N LEU A 94 16.24 13.62 -2.55
CA LEU A 94 15.98 14.04 -1.16
C LEU A 94 15.22 15.39 -1.09
N ARG A 95 14.80 15.95 -2.25
CA ARG A 95 14.05 17.21 -2.43
C ARG A 95 13.14 17.18 -3.68
N GLU A 96 12.49 16.07 -3.98
CA GLU A 96 11.53 16.03 -5.10
C GLU A 96 10.28 16.84 -4.74
N GLN A 97 10.07 17.95 -5.44
CA GLN A 97 8.78 18.62 -5.48
C GLN A 97 7.93 17.88 -6.51
N TYR A 98 7.10 16.95 -6.03
CA TYR A 98 6.12 16.29 -6.87
C TYR A 98 5.02 17.30 -7.21
N GLU A 99 4.84 17.60 -8.50
CA GLU A 99 3.71 18.43 -8.95
C GLU A 99 2.43 17.61 -8.86
N ASN A 100 2.16 16.80 -9.90
CA ASN A 100 0.98 15.95 -9.98
C ASN A 100 1.31 14.48 -10.26
N GLU A 101 2.57 14.13 -10.47
CA GLU A 101 3.02 12.76 -10.74
C GLU A 101 4.33 12.48 -10.00
N ALA A 102 4.52 11.23 -9.60
CA ALA A 102 5.69 10.76 -8.87
C ALA A 102 6.00 9.30 -9.23
N GLN A 103 7.28 8.94 -9.26
CA GLN A 103 7.74 7.55 -9.38
C GLN A 103 8.52 7.18 -8.12
N ILE A 104 7.97 6.24 -7.35
CA ILE A 104 8.53 5.86 -6.06
C ILE A 104 9.14 4.47 -6.16
N ALA A 105 10.45 4.37 -5.98
CA ALA A 105 11.12 3.08 -5.84
C ALA A 105 10.85 2.50 -4.45
N ILE A 106 10.28 1.29 -4.41
CA ILE A 106 9.91 0.56 -3.19
C ILE A 106 10.66 -0.77 -3.17
N LEU A 107 11.40 -1.01 -2.10
CA LEU A 107 11.97 -2.30 -1.76
C LEU A 107 11.00 -3.06 -0.86
N LEU A 108 10.60 -4.25 -1.31
CA LEU A 108 9.78 -5.20 -0.57
C LEU A 108 10.67 -6.35 -0.11
N THR A 109 10.74 -6.57 1.19
CA THR A 109 11.52 -7.67 1.78
C THR A 109 10.57 -8.56 2.58
N GLY A 110 10.46 -9.83 2.23
CA GLY A 110 9.53 -10.73 2.90
C GLY A 110 9.83 -12.22 2.67
N PRO A 111 9.30 -13.10 3.53
CA PRO A 111 9.36 -14.53 3.29
C PRO A 111 8.44 -14.96 2.13
N TYR A 112 8.92 -15.91 1.33
CA TYR A 112 8.16 -16.69 0.36
C TYR A 112 8.67 -18.13 0.38
N ASP A 113 7.78 -19.11 0.59
CA ASP A 113 8.12 -20.53 0.70
C ASP A 113 9.30 -20.82 1.65
N GLY A 114 9.32 -20.12 2.79
CA GLY A 114 10.35 -20.26 3.82
C GLY A 114 11.70 -19.62 3.49
N LYS A 115 11.83 -18.91 2.37
CA LYS A 115 13.04 -18.16 1.99
C LYS A 115 12.79 -16.66 2.07
N GLN A 116 13.79 -15.92 2.53
CA GLN A 116 13.76 -14.46 2.46
C GLN A 116 13.96 -14.03 1.00
N VAL A 117 13.06 -13.18 0.49
CA VAL A 117 13.08 -12.64 -0.87
C VAL A 117 13.03 -11.11 -0.80
N ASP A 118 13.75 -10.46 -1.72
CA ASP A 118 13.78 -9.02 -1.90
C ASP A 118 13.33 -8.66 -3.32
N GLU A 119 12.39 -7.74 -3.45
CA GLU A 119 11.84 -7.28 -4.73
C GLU A 119 11.85 -5.75 -4.79
N LEU A 120 12.40 -5.20 -5.86
CA LEU A 120 12.37 -3.77 -6.14
C LEU A 120 11.27 -3.46 -7.16
N ARG A 121 10.42 -2.50 -6.84
CA ARG A 121 9.31 -2.05 -7.69
C ARG A 121 9.32 -0.53 -7.81
N VAL A 122 8.93 -0.03 -8.97
CA VAL A 122 8.66 1.39 -9.19
C VAL A 122 7.16 1.57 -9.21
N VAL A 123 6.65 2.43 -8.32
CA VAL A 123 5.22 2.75 -8.22
C VAL A 123 5.00 4.11 -8.85
N GLU A 124 4.16 4.17 -9.88
CA GLU A 124 3.68 5.42 -10.42
C GLU A 124 2.48 5.89 -9.61
N VAL A 125 2.58 7.10 -9.04
CA VAL A 125 1.54 7.72 -8.24
C VAL A 125 1.17 9.05 -8.89
N ILE A 126 -0.13 9.32 -9.02
CA ILE A 126 -0.64 10.58 -9.57
C ILE A 126 -1.52 11.30 -8.56
N LYS A 127 -1.56 12.62 -8.65
CA LYS A 127 -2.38 13.47 -7.79
C LYS A 127 -3.63 13.88 -8.56
N HIS A 128 -4.78 13.42 -8.07
CA HIS A 128 -6.09 13.81 -8.60
C HIS A 128 -6.97 14.32 -7.46
N ASN A 129 -7.61 15.49 -7.64
CA ASN A 129 -8.42 16.15 -6.61
C ASN A 129 -7.71 16.28 -5.25
N ASN A 130 -6.44 16.72 -5.30
CA ASN A 130 -5.58 16.88 -4.13
C ASN A 130 -5.30 15.59 -3.32
N ARG A 131 -5.54 14.41 -3.91
CA ARG A 131 -5.20 13.11 -3.33
C ARG A 131 -4.26 12.34 -4.24
N TRP A 132 -3.21 11.78 -3.66
CA TRP A 132 -2.32 10.85 -4.34
C TRP A 132 -2.98 9.48 -4.49
N GLN A 133 -2.82 8.87 -5.65
CA GLN A 133 -3.41 7.57 -6.01
C GLN A 133 -2.40 6.76 -6.83
N VAL A 134 -2.30 5.46 -6.56
CA VAL A 134 -1.47 4.53 -7.33
C VAL A 134 -2.07 4.34 -8.71
N LYS A 135 -1.29 4.66 -9.74
CA LYS A 135 -1.65 4.48 -11.15
C LYS A 135 -1.15 3.14 -11.69
N SER A 136 0.08 2.75 -11.35
CA SER A 136 0.67 1.50 -11.80
C SER A 136 1.82 1.04 -10.90
N VAL A 137 2.16 -0.24 -10.99
CA VAL A 137 3.35 -0.85 -10.37
C VAL A 137 4.15 -1.53 -11.47
N GLN A 138 5.44 -1.23 -11.55
CA GLN A 138 6.35 -1.77 -12.55
C GLN A 138 7.54 -2.46 -11.88
N VAL A 139 8.06 -3.49 -12.54
CA VAL A 139 9.40 -4.02 -12.22
C VAL A 139 10.40 -2.93 -12.54
N ASP A 140 11.33 -2.67 -11.62
CA ASP A 140 12.42 -1.74 -11.90
C ASP A 140 13.25 -2.28 -13.08
N LYS A 141 13.28 -1.52 -14.18
CA LYS A 141 13.98 -1.87 -15.43
C LYS A 141 15.50 -2.03 -15.22
N PHE A 142 16.05 -1.50 -14.13
CA PHE A 142 17.48 -1.56 -13.80
C PHE A 142 17.80 -2.59 -12.72
N SER A 143 16.80 -3.28 -12.16
CA SER A 143 17.01 -4.35 -11.19
C SER A 143 17.55 -5.61 -11.88
N SER A 144 18.81 -5.96 -11.61
CA SER A 144 19.45 -7.16 -12.14
C SER A 144 19.01 -8.47 -11.46
N SER A 145 18.05 -8.43 -10.52
CA SER A 145 17.50 -9.64 -9.88
C SER A 145 16.43 -10.35 -10.72
N ALA A 146 15.98 -9.74 -11.82
CA ALA A 146 15.10 -10.39 -12.80
C ALA A 146 15.92 -11.23 -13.81
N ARG A 147 16.64 -12.25 -13.34
CA ARG A 147 17.15 -13.37 -14.15
C ARG A 147 17.09 -14.67 -13.38
#